data_AF-A0A3N6WJQ9-F1
#
_entry.id   AF-A0A3N6WJQ9-F1
#
_cell.length_a   1.000
_cell.length_b   1.000
_cell.length_c   1.000
_cell.angle_alpha   90.00
_cell.angle_beta   90.00
_cell.angle_gamma   90.00
#
_symmetry.space_group_name_H-M   'P 1'
#
loop_
_entity.id
_entity.type
_entity.pdbx_description
1 polymer ?
#
loop_
_entity_poly.entity_id
_entity_poly.type
_entity_poly.pdbx_seq_one_letter_code
_entity_poly.pdbx_strand_id
1 'polypeptide(L)'
;MSRLLLGVLGAVAEFERSLIRERQAEGIAQAKAKGVYRGRARRLSPEQVVEARERVSAGVPLSRVAREAGVSRSVMDDAVKGRGAYADVSEVA
;
A
#
# COMPACT_ATOMS: atom_id res chain seq x y z
N MET A 1 37.95 -12.05 -28.45
CA MET A 1 37.22 -10.81 -28.80
C MET A 1 35.79 -10.77 -28.24
N SER A 2 35.00 -11.86 -28.34
CA SER A 2 33.62 -11.93 -27.81
C SER A 2 33.44 -11.59 -26.32
N ARG A 3 34.36 -12.05 -25.45
CA ARG A 3 34.30 -11.79 -24.00
C ARG A 3 34.50 -10.31 -23.63
N LEU A 4 35.37 -9.61 -24.36
CA LEU A 4 35.61 -8.17 -24.14
C LEU A 4 34.39 -7.33 -24.56
N LEU A 5 33.82 -7.61 -25.73
CA LEU A 5 32.62 -6.92 -26.21
C LEU A 5 31.44 -7.12 -25.27
N LEU A 6 31.25 -8.35 -24.76
CA LEU A 6 30.21 -8.63 -23.77
C LEU A 6 30.41 -7.84 -22.47
N GLY A 7 31.66 -7.71 -22.00
CA GLY A 7 31.99 -6.93 -20.81
C GLY A 7 31.70 -5.43 -20.99
N VAL A 8 32.06 -4.86 -22.15
CA VAL A 8 31.76 -3.45 -22.47
C VAL A 8 30.25 -3.21 -22.52
N LEU A 9 29.50 -4.09 -23.19
CA LEU A 9 28.03 -3.98 -23.24
C LEU A 9 27.38 -4.11 -21.86
N GLY A 10 27.93 -4.98 -21.00
CA GLY A 10 27.49 -5.10 -19.61
C GLY A 10 27.70 -3.80 -18.83
N ALA A 11 28.88 -3.19 -18.94
CA ALA A 11 29.17 -1.92 -18.27
C ALA A 11 28.27 -0.78 -18.75
N VAL A 12 27.98 -0.71 -20.05
CA VAL A 12 27.04 0.27 -20.62
C VAL A 12 25.63 0.05 -20.07
N ALA A 13 25.16 -1.21 -20.02
CA ALA A 13 23.83 -1.52 -19.49
C ALA A 13 23.70 -1.18 -17.99
N GLU A 14 24.75 -1.38 -17.20
CA GLU A 14 24.80 -0.98 -15.79
C GLU A 14 24.74 0.53 -15.63
N PHE A 15 25.50 1.27 -16.44
CA PHE A 15 25.48 2.73 -16.48
C PHE A 15 24.11 3.28 -16.86
N GLU A 16 23.47 2.76 -17.90
CA GLU A 16 22.12 3.19 -18.29
C GLU A 16 21.11 2.90 -17.17
N ARG A 17 21.22 1.74 -16.52
CA ARG A 17 20.35 1.38 -15.40
C ARG A 17 20.54 2.29 -14.18
N SER A 18 21.76 2.74 -13.89
CA SER A 18 22.00 3.68 -12.79
C SER A 18 21.32 5.02 -13.07
N LEU A 19 21.45 5.55 -14.29
CA LEU A 19 20.80 6.81 -14.70
C LEU A 19 19.27 6.72 -14.67
N ILE A 20 18.67 5.60 -15.08
CA ILE A 20 17.22 5.39 -14.99
C ILE A 20 16.75 5.43 -13.53
N ARG A 21 17.50 4.78 -12.62
CA ARG A 21 17.17 4.76 -11.19
C ARG A 21 17.31 6.12 -10.54
N GLU A 22 18.33 6.89 -10.91
CA GLU A 22 18.53 8.26 -10.42
C GLU A 22 17.34 9.14 -10.78
N ARG A 23 16.96 9.19 -12.07
CA ARG A 23 15.78 9.95 -12.53
C ARG A 23 14.48 9.46 -11.87
N GLN A 24 14.33 8.15 -11.69
CA GLN A 24 13.17 7.60 -11.00
C GLN A 24 13.13 8.07 -9.54
N ALA A 25 14.27 8.08 -8.84
CA ALA A 25 14.36 8.53 -7.46
C ALA A 25 14.01 10.01 -7.32
N GLU A 26 14.50 10.86 -8.22
CA GLU A 26 14.13 12.28 -8.31
C GLU A 26 12.61 12.45 -8.52
N GLY A 27 12.03 11.72 -9.47
CA GLY A 27 10.60 11.75 -9.73
C GLY A 27 9.76 11.29 -8.53
N ILE A 28 10.20 10.22 -7.85
CA ILE A 28 9.57 9.74 -6.60
C ILE A 28 9.66 10.81 -5.52
N ALA A 29 10.81 11.47 -5.35
CA ALA A 29 10.99 12.52 -4.36
C ALA A 29 10.04 13.70 -4.60
N GLN A 30 9.91 14.14 -5.85
CA GLN A 30 8.95 15.18 -6.23
C GLN A 30 7.49 14.75 -5.98
N ALA A 31 7.12 13.53 -6.33
CA ALA A 31 5.77 13.01 -6.11
C ALA A 31 5.44 12.83 -4.61
N LYS A 32 6.43 12.46 -3.79
CA LYS A 32 6.29 12.45 -2.32
C LYS A 32 6.10 13.85 -1.77
N ALA A 33 6.89 14.84 -2.22
CA ALA A 33 6.72 16.24 -1.80
C ALA A 33 5.35 16.81 -2.18
N LYS A 34 4.79 16.39 -3.33
CA LYS A 34 3.42 16.72 -3.75
C LYS A 34 2.32 15.93 -3.01
N GLY A 35 2.66 14.99 -2.14
CA GLY A 35 1.68 14.17 -1.40
C GLY A 35 0.89 13.18 -2.27
N VAL A 36 1.42 12.79 -3.45
CA VAL A 36 0.74 11.86 -4.37
C VAL A 36 0.69 10.44 -3.79
N TYR A 37 1.74 10.04 -3.05
CA TYR A 37 1.79 8.73 -2.40
C TYR A 37 0.90 8.70 -1.16
N ARG A 38 -0.28 8.09 -1.29
CA ARG A 38 -1.25 7.89 -0.19
C ARG A 38 -1.24 6.47 0.39
N GLY A 39 -0.20 5.69 0.09
CA GLY A 39 -0.09 4.29 0.51
C GLY A 39 -1.11 3.38 -0.17
N ARG A 40 -1.45 2.26 0.48
CA ARG A 40 -2.42 1.29 -0.02
C ARG A 40 -3.82 1.91 0.01
N ALA A 41 -4.53 1.86 -1.11
CA ALA A 41 -5.92 2.29 -1.19
C ALA A 41 -6.79 1.51 -0.19
N ARG A 42 -7.62 2.24 0.57
CA ARG A 42 -8.62 1.65 1.47
C ARG A 42 -9.66 0.87 0.67
N ARG A 43 -10.10 -0.25 1.24
CA ARG A 43 -11.22 -1.04 0.69
C ARG A 43 -12.55 -0.73 1.37
N LEU A 44 -12.49 -0.14 2.57
CA LEU A 44 -13.64 0.29 3.35
C LEU A 44 -13.59 1.81 3.55
N SER A 45 -14.75 2.46 3.51
CA SER A 45 -14.88 3.87 3.90
C SER A 45 -14.76 4.03 5.43
N PRO A 46 -14.45 5.22 5.95
CA PRO A 46 -14.42 5.46 7.40
C PRO A 46 -15.71 5.04 8.11
N GLU A 47 -16.87 5.31 7.49
CA GLU A 47 -18.19 4.96 8.03
C GLU A 47 -18.37 3.44 8.14
N GLN A 48 -17.93 2.69 7.12
CA GLN A 48 -17.96 1.22 7.14
C GLN A 48 -17.04 0.63 8.21
N VAL A 49 -15.93 1.32 8.54
CA VAL A 49 -15.04 0.89 9.63
C VAL A 49 -15.71 1.10 10.99
N VAL A 50 -16.40 2.23 11.18
CA VAL A 50 -17.17 2.49 12.43
C VAL A 50 -18.27 1.45 12.59
N GLU A 51 -19.09 1.23 11.55
CA GLU A 51 -20.15 0.20 11.57
C GLU A 51 -19.56 -1.19 11.86
N ALA A 52 -18.44 -1.55 11.23
CA ALA A 52 -17.80 -2.83 11.48
C ALA A 52 -17.33 -2.98 12.94
N ARG A 53 -16.80 -1.92 13.55
CA ARG A 53 -16.39 -1.93 14.98
C ARG A 53 -17.59 -2.11 15.89
N GLU A 54 -18.69 -1.39 15.65
CA GLU A 54 -19.92 -1.52 16.42
C GLU A 54 -20.47 -2.95 16.35
N ARG A 55 -20.59 -3.52 15.14
CA ARG A 55 -21.12 -4.87 14.94
C ARG A 55 -20.23 -5.94 15.59
N VAL A 56 -18.91 -5.79 15.52
CA VAL A 56 -17.98 -6.70 16.20
C VAL A 56 -18.07 -6.56 17.71
N SER A 57 -18.22 -5.35 18.25
CA SER A 57 -18.42 -5.12 19.69
C SER A 57 -19.75 -5.70 20.20
N ALA A 58 -20.79 -5.72 19.35
CA ALA A 58 -22.06 -6.38 19.60
C ALA A 58 -21.99 -7.92 19.50
N GLY A 59 -20.82 -8.50 19.27
CA GLY A 59 -20.60 -9.95 19.23
C GLY A 59 -20.82 -10.61 17.88
N VAL A 60 -21.04 -9.84 16.79
CA VAL A 60 -21.15 -10.41 15.45
C VAL A 60 -19.78 -10.95 15.00
N PRO A 61 -19.68 -12.20 14.50
CA PRO A 61 -18.40 -12.75 14.07
C PRO A 61 -17.74 -11.93 12.96
N LEU A 62 -16.45 -11.62 13.12
CA LEU A 62 -15.66 -10.83 12.16
C LEU A 62 -15.75 -11.37 10.71
N SER A 63 -15.80 -12.69 10.53
CA SER A 63 -15.93 -13.33 9.22
C SER A 63 -17.26 -13.03 8.53
N ARG A 64 -18.36 -12.90 9.30
CA ARG A 64 -19.67 -12.53 8.78
C ARG A 64 -19.65 -11.08 8.30
N VAL A 65 -19.14 -10.16 9.15
CA VAL A 65 -19.01 -8.73 8.80
C VAL A 65 -18.14 -8.54 7.57
N ALA A 66 -17.00 -9.24 7.49
CA ALA A 66 -16.11 -9.19 6.32
C ALA A 66 -16.80 -9.66 5.02
N ARG A 67 -17.55 -10.77 5.09
CA ARG A 67 -18.26 -11.33 3.93
C ARG A 67 -19.36 -10.39 3.43
N GLU A 68 -20.13 -9.81 4.34
CA GLU A 68 -21.18 -8.84 4.00
C GLU A 68 -20.60 -7.56 3.40
N ALA A 69 -19.47 -7.08 3.93
CA ALA A 69 -18.74 -5.94 3.39
C ALA A 69 -17.94 -6.26 2.11
N GLY A 70 -17.95 -7.51 1.62
CA GLY A 70 -17.24 -7.92 0.40
C GLY A 70 -15.72 -7.87 0.48
N VAL A 71 -15.14 -7.89 1.68
CA VAL A 71 -13.68 -7.83 1.90
C VAL A 71 -13.14 -9.12 2.53
N SER A 72 -11.84 -9.35 2.40
CA SER A 72 -11.20 -10.47 3.09
C SER A 72 -11.22 -10.27 4.60
N ARG A 73 -11.22 -11.37 5.36
CA ARG A 73 -11.14 -11.32 6.83
C ARG A 73 -9.94 -10.53 7.33
N SER A 74 -8.80 -10.61 6.64
CA SER A 74 -7.59 -9.84 7.00
C SER A 74 -7.79 -8.33 6.85
N VAL A 75 -8.45 -7.88 5.78
CA VAL A 75 -8.77 -6.45 5.60
C VAL A 75 -9.74 -5.97 6.69
N MET A 76 -10.73 -6.79 7.04
CA MET A 76 -11.66 -6.48 8.13
C MET A 76 -10.97 -6.44 9.49
N ASP A 77 -10.03 -7.37 9.77
CA ASP A 77 -9.24 -7.36 11.01
C ASP A 77 -8.36 -6.11 11.12
N ASP A 78 -7.72 -5.70 10.02
CA ASP A 78 -6.92 -4.47 9.96
C ASP A 78 -7.78 -3.22 10.14
N ALA A 79 -8.97 -3.19 9.54
CA ALA A 79 -9.91 -2.07 9.69
C ALA A 79 -10.39 -1.92 11.14
N VAL A 80 -10.88 -3.00 11.74
CA VAL A 80 -11.38 -2.99 13.12
C VAL A 80 -10.28 -2.59 14.10
N LYS A 81 -9.06 -3.11 13.92
CA LYS A 81 -7.89 -2.80 14.78
C LYS A 81 -7.16 -1.51 14.41
N GLY A 82 -7.60 -0.79 13.38
CA GLY A 82 -6.97 0.47 12.95
C GLY A 82 -5.51 0.30 12.49
N ARG A 83 -5.19 -0.75 11.73
CA ARG A 83 -3.83 -0.99 11.21
C ARG A 83 -3.69 -0.57 9.75
N GLY A 84 -2.45 -0.27 9.37
CA GLY A 84 -2.07 -0.02 7.99
C GLY A 84 -2.86 1.15 7.38
N ALA A 85 -3.63 0.87 6.33
CA ALA A 85 -4.41 1.89 5.63
C ALA A 85 -5.53 2.53 6.47
N TYR A 86 -5.84 2.01 7.66
CA TYR A 86 -6.93 2.47 8.53
C TYR A 86 -6.45 3.09 9.86
N ALA A 87 -5.16 3.40 10.00
CA ALA A 87 -4.58 3.93 11.24
C ALA A 87 -5.18 5.27 11.69
N ASP A 88 -5.46 6.15 10.75
CA ASP A 88 -6.09 7.46 10.97
C ASP A 88 -7.59 7.37 11.32
N VAL A 89 -8.26 6.28 10.95
CA VAL A 89 -9.69 6.07 11.28
C VAL A 89 -9.88 5.68 12.76
N SER A 90 -8.78 5.43 13.48
CA SER A 90 -8.83 5.17 14.93
C SER A 90 -9.11 6.42 15.78
N GLU A 91 -8.84 7.63 15.27
CA GLU A 91 -8.97 8.89 16.03
C GLU A 91 -10.37 9.53 15.93
N VAL A 92 -11.24 9.03 15.05
CA VAL A 92 -12.55 9.65 14.74
C VAL A 92 -13.71 8.99 15.52
N ALA A 93 -13.41 8.10 16.47
CA ALA A 93 -14.41 7.40 17.30
C ALA A 93 -14.30 7.82 18.76
#